data_AF-A0A2W2EA20-F1
#
_entry.id   AF-A0A2W2EA20-F1
#
_cell.length_a   1.000
_cell.length_b   1.000
_cell.length_c   1.000
_cell.angle_alpha   90.00
_cell.angle_beta   90.00
_cell.angle_gamma   90.00
#
_symmetry.space_group_name_H-M   'P 1'
#
loop_
_entity.id
_entity.type
_entity.pdbx_description
1 polymer ?
#
loop_
_entity_poly.entity_id
_entity_poly.type
_entity_poly.pdbx_seq_one_letter_code
_entity_poly.pdbx_strand_id
1 'polypeptide(L)' 'MKIIAYGIRDDEKPYLEEWVKDNKIEVKAVSELLDSNTIEQAKGYD' A
#
# COMPACT_ATOMS: atom_id res chain seq x y z
N MET A 1 3.04 12.28 2.04
CA MET A 1 3.65 10.95 2.06
C MET A 1 2.77 10.01 1.27
N LYS A 2 3.32 9.39 0.24
CA LYS A 2 2.68 8.39 -0.62
C LYS A 2 3.33 7.05 -0.35
N ILE A 3 2.55 6.08 0.11
CA ILE A 3 3.05 4.74 0.42
C ILE A 3 2.44 3.73 -0.56
N ILE A 4 3.19 2.71 -0.93
CA ILE A 4 2.64 1.50 -1.56
C ILE A 4 2.80 0.32 -0.60
N ALA A 5 1.71 -0.39 -0.34
CA ALA A 5 1.67 -1.54 0.56
C ALA A 5 1.42 -2.81 -0.25
N TYR A 6 2.41 -3.70 -0.28
CA TYR A 6 2.37 -4.98 -0.99
C TYR A 6 1.84 -6.11 -0.10
N GLY A 7 1.25 -7.12 -0.73
CA GLY A 7 0.73 -8.31 -0.05
C GLY A 7 -0.49 -8.08 0.84
N ILE A 8 -1.21 -6.97 0.66
CA ILE A 8 -2.39 -6.67 1.47
C ILE A 8 -3.52 -7.64 1.13
N ARG A 9 -4.06 -8.27 2.18
CA ARG A 9 -5.21 -9.18 2.08
C ARG A 9 -6.52 -8.42 2.23
N ASP A 10 -7.61 -9.00 1.73
CA ASP A 10 -8.93 -8.35 1.77
C ASP A 10 -9.43 -8.10 3.21
N ASP A 11 -9.03 -8.95 4.16
CA ASP A 11 -9.34 -8.80 5.58
C ASP A 11 -8.52 -7.69 6.26
N GLU A 12 -7.35 -7.34 5.73
CA GLU A 12 -6.49 -6.27 6.25
C GLU A 12 -6.89 -4.88 5.74
N LYS A 13 -7.52 -4.83 4.56
CA LYS A 13 -7.88 -3.59 3.86
C LYS A 13 -8.71 -2.60 4.70
N PRO A 14 -9.72 -3.00 5.50
CA PRO A 14 -10.49 -2.06 6.32
C PRO A 14 -9.64 -1.33 7.35
N TYR A 15 -8.69 -2.03 7.98
CA TYR A 15 -7.79 -1.46 8.98
C TYR A 15 -6.79 -0.49 8.34
N LEU A 16 -6.30 -0.83 7.15
CA LEU A 16 -5.44 0.06 6.38
C LEU A 16 -6.18 1.34 5.99
N GLU A 17 -7.42 1.25 5.50
CA GLU A 17 -8.25 2.40 5.11
C GLU A 17 -8.53 3.33 6.30
N GLU A 18 -8.81 2.76 7.48
CA GLU A 18 -8.97 3.54 8.72
C GLU A 18 -7.68 4.30 9.06
N TRP A 19 -6.55 3.61 9.05
CA TRP A 19 -5.25 4.23 9.35
C TRP A 19 -4.88 5.32 8.33
N VAL A 20 -5.13 5.11 7.03
CA VAL A 20 -4.91 6.10 5.97
C VAL A 20 -5.69 7.38 6.25
N LYS A 21 -6.97 7.23 6.61
CA LYS A 21 -7.88 8.34 6.89
C LYS A 21 -7.43 9.14 8.11
N ASP A 22 -7.06 8.46 9.19
CA ASP A 22 -6.62 9.09 10.45
C ASP A 22 -5.31 9.86 10.27
N ASN A 23 -4.39 9.32 9.47
CA ASN A 23 -3.09 9.94 9.22
C ASN A 23 -3.10 10.94 8.06
N LYS A 24 -4.21 11.02 7.29
CA LYS A 24 -4.37 11.91 6.12
C LYS A 24 -3.24 11.75 5.10
N ILE A 25 -2.86 10.51 4.83
CA ILE A 25 -1.84 10.18 3.83
C ILE A 25 -2.45 9.43 2.64
N GLU A 26 -1.65 9.15 1.62
CA GLU A 26 -2.06 8.37 0.45
C GLU A 26 -1.35 7.01 0.51
N VAL A 27 -2.13 5.91 0.53
CA VAL A 27 -1.57 4.55 0.46
C VAL A 27 -2.23 3.79 -0.68
N LYS A 28 -1.42 3.21 -1.57
CA LYS A 28 -1.88 2.24 -2.56
C LYS A 28 -1.67 0.84 -2.01
N ALA A 29 -2.75 0.11 -1.76
CA ALA A 29 -2.68 -1.31 -1.40
C ALA A 29 -2.69 -2.20 -2.65
N VAL A 30 -1.77 -3.16 -2.73
CA VAL A 30 -1.72 -4.19 -3.77
C VAL A 30 -1.61 -5.57 -3.12
N SER A 31 -2.26 -6.57 -3.74
CA SER A 31 -2.23 -7.95 -3.26
C SER A 31 -0.96 -8.71 -3.68
N GLU A 32 -0.23 -8.18 -4.67
CA GLU A 32 1.03 -8.75 -5.14
C GLU A 32 2.12 -8.60 -4.08
N LEU A 33 3.03 -9.58 -3.97
CA LEU A 33 4.20 -9.49 -3.11
C LEU A 33 5.26 -8.58 -3.72
N LEU A 34 6.10 -7.99 -2.88
CA LEU A 34 7.26 -7.23 -3.34
C LEU A 34 8.36 -8.19 -3.79
N ASP A 35 8.66 -8.16 -5.08
CA ASP A 35 9.76 -8.89 -5.71
C ASP A 35 10.34 -8.10 -6.89
N SER A 36 11.31 -8.66 -7.60
CA SER A 36 11.99 -8.00 -8.72
C SER A 36 11.07 -7.63 -9.89
N ASN A 37 9.89 -8.23 -10.01
CA ASN A 37 8.90 -7.93 -11.05
C ASN A 37 7.95 -6.81 -10.62
N THR A 38 7.73 -6.63 -9.31
CA THR A 38 6.76 -5.67 -8.78
C THR A 38 7.41 -4.40 -8.22
N ILE A 39 8.74 -4.39 -8.04
CA ILE A 39 9.50 -3.25 -7.52
C ILE A 39 9.26 -1.94 -8.27
N GLU A 40 9.02 -1.99 -9.59
CA GLU A 40 8.76 -0.81 -10.41
C GLU A 40 7.47 -0.07 -9.99
N GLN A 41 6.52 -0.76 -9.33
CA GLN A 41 5.30 -0.13 -8.84
C GLN A 41 5.57 0.86 -7.69
N ALA A 42 6.72 0.75 -6.99
CA ALA A 42 7.12 1.67 -5.93
C ALA A 42 7.67 3.01 -6.44
N LYS A 43 7.85 3.17 -7.75
CA LYS A 43 8.39 4.40 -8.32
C LYS A 43 7.45 5.59 -8.06
N GLY A 44 7.98 6.64 -7.43
CA GLY A 44 7.22 7.84 -7.09
C GLY A 44 6.42 7.75 -5.79
N TYR A 45 6.59 6.68 -5.03
CA TYR A 45 6.21 6.57 -3.62
C TYR A 45 7.41 6.97 -2.74
N ASP A 46 7.12 7.40 -1.52
CA ASP A 46 8.10 7.78 -0.49
C ASP A 46 8.70 6.56 0.22
#